data_AF-A0A5J4RD97-F1
#
_entry.id   AF-A0A5J4RD97-F1
#
_cell.length_a   1.000
_cell.length_b   1.000
_cell.length_c   1.000
_cell.angle_alpha   90.00
_cell.angle_beta   90.00
_cell.angle_gamma   90.00
#
_symmetry.space_group_name_H-M   'P 1'
#
loop_
_entity.id
_entity.type
_entity.pdbx_description
1 polymer ?
#
loop_
_entity_poly.entity_id
_entity_poly.type
_entity_poly.pdbx_seq_one_letter_code
_entity_poly.pdbx_strand_id
1 'polypeptide(L)'
;VAQPDQARIVDINAKYFLKNGGHYVISIKASCIDSTSPPEAVFEHERTLLTSFGLRPTEQLSLEPYERDHAVVVGVYRPAAS
;
A
#
# COMPACT_ATOMS: atom_id res chain seq x y z
N VAL A 1 4.69 5.44 14.31
CA VAL A 1 3.53 4.80 14.98
C VAL A 1 3.38 3.41 14.38
N ALA A 2 3.27 2.35 15.20
CA ALA A 2 3.03 1.01 14.68
C ALA A 2 1.55 0.87 14.35
N GLN A 3 1.23 0.51 13.12
CA GLN A 3 -0.14 0.39 12.65
C GLN A 3 -0.17 -0.72 11.60
N PRO A 4 -0.55 -1.94 11.99
CA PRO A 4 -0.44 -3.11 11.12
C PRO A 4 -1.51 -3.17 10.03
N ASP A 5 -2.53 -2.33 10.11
CA ASP A 5 -3.68 -2.31 9.21
C ASP A 5 -3.66 -1.15 8.21
N GLN A 6 -2.47 -0.75 7.72
CA GLN A 6 -2.31 0.42 6.84
C GLN A 6 -3.14 0.31 5.55
N ALA A 7 -3.09 -0.83 4.85
CA ALA A 7 -3.90 -1.04 3.64
C ALA A 7 -5.41 -0.88 3.90
N ARG A 8 -5.90 -1.35 5.05
CA ARG A 8 -7.32 -1.24 5.43
C ARG A 8 -7.74 0.22 5.65
N ILE A 9 -6.86 1.02 6.24
CA ILE A 9 -7.12 2.46 6.48
C ILE A 9 -7.19 3.20 5.15
N VAL A 10 -6.30 2.89 4.20
CA VAL A 10 -6.34 3.47 2.86
C VAL A 10 -7.62 3.06 2.13
N ASP A 11 -8.02 1.79 2.21
CA ASP A 11 -9.29 1.30 1.64
C ASP A 11 -10.51 2.06 2.17
N ILE A 12 -10.62 2.23 3.50
CA ILE A 12 -11.71 2.97 4.12
C ILE A 12 -11.73 4.41 3.59
N ASN A 13 -10.60 5.12 3.61
CA ASN A 13 -10.54 6.49 3.12
C ASN A 13 -10.86 6.57 1.62
N ALA A 14 -10.39 5.62 0.83
CA ALA A 14 -10.66 5.58 -0.61
C ALA A 14 -12.16 5.38 -0.88
N LYS A 15 -12.83 4.47 -0.15
CA LYS A 15 -14.28 4.25 -0.27
C LYS A 15 -15.11 5.49 0.02
N TYR A 16 -14.70 6.32 0.98
CA TYR A 16 -15.45 7.50 1.37
C TYR A 16 -15.12 8.74 0.53
N PHE A 17 -13.87 8.88 0.08
CA PHE A 17 -13.38 10.16 -0.44
C PHE A 17 -12.68 10.09 -1.80
N LEU A 18 -12.22 8.92 -2.25
CA LEU A 18 -11.49 8.79 -3.51
C LEU A 18 -12.44 8.37 -4.62
N LYS A 19 -12.52 9.19 -5.68
CA LYS A 19 -13.28 8.84 -6.89
C LYS A 19 -12.71 7.59 -7.56
N ASN A 20 -13.55 6.83 -8.26
CA ASN A 20 -13.09 5.77 -9.17
C ASN A 20 -12.12 6.36 -10.20
N GLY A 21 -11.04 5.65 -10.52
CA GLY A 21 -9.91 6.15 -11.30
C GLY A 21 -9.02 7.15 -10.56
N GLY A 22 -9.29 7.45 -9.29
CA GLY A 22 -8.45 8.30 -8.45
C GLY A 22 -7.12 7.62 -8.09
N HIS A 23 -6.06 8.40 -7.97
CA HIS A 23 -4.73 7.89 -7.64
C HIS A 23 -4.51 7.90 -6.13
N TYR A 24 -3.74 6.94 -5.64
CA TYR A 24 -3.30 6.88 -4.25
C TYR A 24 -1.80 6.67 -4.17
N VAL A 25 -1.23 7.08 -3.04
CA VAL A 25 0.16 6.81 -2.64
C VAL A 25 0.12 6.32 -1.21
N ILE A 26 0.80 5.22 -0.92
CA ILE A 26 0.97 4.68 0.44
C ILE A 26 2.46 4.42 0.69
N SER A 27 2.95 4.86 1.85
CA SER A 27 4.28 4.55 2.34
C SER A 27 4.19 3.39 3.33
N ILE A 28 4.71 2.23 2.95
CA ILE A 28 4.73 1.02 3.75
C ILE A 28 6.05 0.97 4.52
N LYS A 29 5.96 0.91 5.85
CA LYS A 29 7.09 0.66 6.74
C LYS A 29 6.96 -0.76 7.30
N ALA A 30 7.76 -1.70 6.79
CA ALA A 30 7.60 -3.12 7.11
C ALA A 30 7.64 -3.39 8.62
N SER A 31 8.59 -2.76 9.32
CA SER A 31 8.77 -2.92 10.77
C SER A 31 7.58 -2.43 11.61
N CYS A 32 6.70 -1.60 11.06
CA CYS A 32 5.49 -1.11 11.75
C CYS A 32 4.25 -1.97 11.48
N ILE A 33 4.36 -2.93 10.58
CA ILE A 33 3.31 -3.89 10.24
C ILE A 33 3.63 -5.24 10.86
N ASP A 34 4.77 -5.81 10.51
CA ASP A 34 5.29 -7.05 11.08
C ASP A 34 6.82 -6.98 11.13
N SER A 35 7.35 -6.91 12.35
CA SER A 35 8.81 -6.84 12.60
C SER A 35 9.50 -8.21 12.59
N THR A 36 8.73 -9.29 12.50
CA THR A 36 9.25 -10.67 12.53
C THR A 36 9.42 -11.26 11.13
N SER A 37 8.68 -10.73 10.16
CA SER A 37 8.75 -11.17 8.76
C SER A 37 9.78 -10.36 7.95
N PRO A 38 10.37 -10.95 6.88
CA PRO A 38 11.18 -10.20 5.92
C PRO A 38 10.39 -9.05 5.28
N PRO A 39 11.01 -7.87 5.05
CA PRO A 39 10.33 -6.71 4.46
C PRO A 39 9.63 -7.02 3.13
N GLU A 40 10.25 -7.83 2.28
CA GLU A 40 9.70 -8.21 0.97
C GLU A 40 8.38 -8.98 1.11
N ALA A 41 8.28 -9.86 2.12
CA ALA A 41 7.06 -10.60 2.40
C ALA A 41 5.93 -9.68 2.90
N VAL A 42 6.28 -8.69 3.74
CA VAL A 42 5.33 -7.67 4.20
C VAL A 42 4.84 -6.82 3.04
N PHE A 43 5.72 -6.39 2.13
CA PHE A 43 5.33 -5.60 0.95
C PHE A 43 4.37 -6.37 0.04
N GLU A 44 4.66 -7.64 -0.26
CA GLU A 44 3.79 -8.46 -1.10
C GLU A 44 2.42 -8.71 -0.46
N HIS A 45 2.41 -8.92 0.87
CA HIS A 45 1.16 -9.04 1.63
C HIS A 45 0.30 -7.77 1.51
N GLU A 46 0.89 -6.59 1.74
CA GLU A 46 0.17 -5.31 1.63
C GLU A 46 -0.32 -5.06 0.20
N ARG A 47 0.47 -5.38 -0.84
CA ARG A 47 0.02 -5.28 -2.25
C ARG A 47 -1.19 -6.16 -2.53
N THR A 48 -1.19 -7.38 -1.99
CA THR A 48 -2.30 -8.33 -2.14
C THR A 48 -3.56 -7.77 -1.49
N LEU A 49 -3.44 -7.21 -0.29
CA LEU A 49 -4.54 -6.55 0.41
C LEU A 49 -5.08 -5.35 -0.38
N LEU A 50 -4.23 -4.41 -0.80
CA LEU A 50 -4.62 -3.28 -1.63
C LEU A 50 -5.40 -3.72 -2.88
N THR A 51 -4.89 -4.74 -3.59
CA THR A 51 -5.55 -5.30 -4.77
C THR A 51 -6.93 -5.85 -4.44
N SER A 52 -7.07 -6.59 -3.32
CA SER A 52 -8.37 -7.13 -2.87
C SER A 52 -9.39 -6.05 -2.51
N PHE A 53 -8.92 -4.85 -2.15
CA PHE A 53 -9.76 -3.67 -1.86
C PHE A 53 -10.14 -2.86 -3.10
N GLY A 54 -9.67 -3.27 -4.28
CA GLY A 54 -9.85 -2.53 -5.53
C GLY A 54 -8.90 -1.33 -5.67
N LEU A 55 -7.86 -1.25 -4.84
CA LEU A 55 -6.75 -0.31 -4.98
C LEU A 55 -5.66 -0.98 -5.81
N ARG A 56 -5.72 -0.87 -7.14
CA ARG A 56 -4.78 -1.55 -8.04
C ARG A 56 -3.40 -0.89 -7.98
N PRO A 57 -2.35 -1.56 -7.47
CA PRO A 57 -1.00 -1.01 -7.50
C PRO A 57 -0.48 -0.91 -8.94
N THR A 58 0.22 0.15 -9.28
CA THR A 58 0.84 0.36 -10.61
C THR A 58 2.36 0.37 -10.52
N GLU A 59 2.93 0.86 -9.42
CA GLU A 59 4.37 0.93 -9.22
C GLU A 59 4.69 0.80 -7.73
N GLN A 60 5.85 0.23 -7.43
CA GLN A 60 6.43 0.16 -6.10
C GLN A 60 7.91 0.55 -6.19
N LEU A 61 8.34 1.38 -5.27
CA LEU A 61 9.72 1.84 -5.17
C LEU A 61 10.22 1.65 -3.73
N SER A 62 11.38 1.02 -3.58
CA SER A 62 12.11 1.01 -2.30
C SER A 62 12.68 2.41 -2.04
N LEU A 63 12.65 2.87 -0.79
CA LEU A 63 13.26 4.14 -0.40
C LEU A 63 14.74 4.00 -0.02
N GLU A 64 15.35 2.85 -0.26
CA GLU A 64 16.79 2.69 -0.09
C GLU A 64 17.59 3.57 -1.06
N PRO A 65 18.70 4.18 -0.61
CA PRO A 65 19.37 3.98 0.68
C PRO A 65 18.91 4.93 1.81
N TYR A 66 17.88 5.74 1.60
CA TYR A 66 17.48 6.81 2.52
C TYR A 66 16.68 6.31 3.73
N GLU A 67 15.74 5.39 3.50
CA GLU A 67 14.91 4.80 4.55
C GLU A 67 14.90 3.27 4.40
N ARG A 68 15.42 2.58 5.41
CA ARG A 68 15.53 1.12 5.43
C ARG A 68 14.15 0.48 5.65
N ASP A 69 13.88 -0.64 4.98
CA ASP A 69 12.64 -1.43 5.11
C ASP A 69 11.36 -0.61 4.81
N HIS A 70 11.49 0.44 3.99
CA HIS A 70 10.39 1.26 3.50
C HIS A 70 10.20 1.10 1.99
N ALA A 71 8.94 1.05 1.59
CA ALA A 71 8.56 1.11 0.19
C ALA A 71 7.38 2.07 -0.01
N VAL A 72 7.40 2.82 -1.10
CA VAL A 72 6.24 3.58 -1.55
C VAL A 72 5.55 2.78 -2.64
N VAL A 73 4.24 2.62 -2.50
CA VAL A 73 3.38 2.03 -3.53
C VAL A 73 2.44 3.11 -4.04
N VAL A 74 2.35 3.22 -5.36
CA VAL A 74 1.37 4.08 -6.04
C VAL A 74 0.41 3.22 -6.84
N GLY A 75 -0.82 3.70 -7.00
CA GLY A 75 -1.82 2.97 -7.74
C GLY A 75 -3.08 3.76 -8.02
N VAL A 76 -4.06 3.05 -8.59
CA VAL A 76 -5.35 3.61 -8.98
C VAL A 76 -6.48 2.87 -8.27
N TYR A 77 -7.39 3.62 -7.66
CA TYR A 77 -8.59 3.09 -7.03
C TYR A 77 -9.66 2.81 -8.08
N ARG A 78 -10.12 1.56 -8.16
CA ARG A 78 -11.17 1.10 -9.08
C ARG A 78 -11.02 1.71 -10.48
N PRO A 79 -9.89 1.44 -11.17
CA PRO A 79 -9.70 1.93 -12.53
C PRO A 79 -10.84 1.44 -13.42
N ALA A 80 -11.18 2.23 -14.43
CA ALA A 80 -12.11 1.77 -15.46
C ALA A 80 -11.56 0.48 -16.10
N ALA A 81 -12.46 -0.44 -16.46
CA ALA A 81 -12.05 -1.62 -17.22
C ALA A 81 -11.44 -1.15 -18.54
N SER A 82 -10.14 -1.43 -18.70
CA SER A 82 -9.37 -1.24 -19.94
C SER A 82 -9.42 -2.51 -20.76
#